data_AF-A0A4R6NZ78-F1
#
_entry.id   AF-A0A4R6NZ78-F1
#
_cell.length_a   1.000
_cell.length_b   1.000
_cell.length_c   1.000
_cell.angle_alpha   90.00
_cell.angle_beta   90.00
_cell.angle_gamma   90.00
#
_symmetry.space_group_name_H-M   'P 1'
#
loop_
_entity.id
_entity.type
_entity.pdbx_description
1 polymer ?
#
loop_
_entity_poly.entity_id
_entity_poly.type
_entity_poly.pdbx_seq_one_letter_code
_entity_poly.pdbx_strand_id
1 'polypeptide(L)' 'MLTGRTIFRTSSDQTLLICTVDPGPLSVEQAHRAMQVHLECDVLTCRCRRRARATLVELKRMVLDDRAVRVELRR' A
#
# COMPACT_ATOMS: atom_id res chain seq x y z
N MET A 1 -7.25 -11.16 -33.35
CA MET A 1 -6.77 -11.52 -32.00
C MET A 1 -6.10 -10.30 -31.37
N LEU A 2 -6.89 -9.35 -30.84
CA LEU A 2 -6.38 -8.19 -30.10
C LEU A 2 -7.28 -7.98 -28.88
N THR A 3 -7.02 -8.70 -27.80
CA THR A 3 -7.61 -8.39 -26.49
C THR A 3 -6.84 -7.21 -25.91
N GLY A 4 -7.21 -6.01 -26.37
CA GLY A 4 -6.76 -4.74 -25.81
C GLY A 4 -7.08 -4.71 -24.32
N ARG A 5 -6.02 -4.76 -23.51
CA ARG A 5 -6.00 -4.57 -22.07
C ARG A 5 -7.01 -3.49 -21.65
N THR A 6 -7.99 -3.88 -20.84
CA THR A 6 -8.83 -2.94 -20.10
C THR A 6 -7.96 -2.12 -19.17
N ILE A 7 -7.69 -0.89 -19.62
CA ILE A 7 -7.14 0.20 -18.82
C ILE A 7 -8.23 0.57 -17.80
N PHE A 8 -8.29 -0.15 -16.69
CA PHE A 8 -9.06 0.28 -15.52
C PHE A 8 -8.35 1.50 -14.92
N ARG A 9 -8.56 2.67 -15.51
CA ARG A 9 -8.25 3.95 -14.90
C ARG A 9 -9.43 4.34 -14.03
N THR A 10 -9.47 3.86 -12.79
CA THR A 10 -10.30 4.50 -11.77
C THR A 10 -9.56 5.71 -11.23
N SER A 11 -10.24 6.84 -11.19
CA SER A 11 -9.76 8.14 -10.72
C SER A 11 -9.27 8.13 -9.25
N SER A 12 -9.53 7.04 -8.52
CA SER A 12 -9.17 6.80 -7.13
C SER A 12 -7.70 6.37 -6.92
N ASP A 13 -6.96 6.04 -7.99
CA ASP A 13 -5.55 5.65 -7.87
C ASP A 13 -4.58 6.83 -7.70
N GLN A 14 -5.01 8.07 -7.94
CA GLN A 14 -4.10 9.24 -7.83
C GLN A 14 -3.59 9.44 -6.41
N THR A 15 -4.40 9.14 -5.39
CA THR A 15 -3.99 9.25 -3.98
C THR A 15 -2.91 8.24 -3.63
N LEU A 16 -2.86 7.08 -4.31
CA LEU A 16 -1.81 6.07 -4.14
C LEU A 16 -0.44 6.54 -4.62
N LEU A 17 -0.36 7.65 -5.37
CA LEU A 17 0.91 8.21 -5.84
C LEU A 17 1.51 9.22 -4.86
N ILE A 18 0.79 9.59 -3.79
CA ILE A 18 1.16 10.69 -2.91
C ILE A 18 1.50 10.16 -1.52
N CYS A 19 2.77 10.24 -1.13
CA CYS A 19 3.26 9.70 0.15
C CYS A 19 2.59 10.33 1.38
N THR A 20 2.22 11.60 1.29
CA THR A 20 1.71 12.41 2.41
C THR A 20 0.21 12.35 2.59
N VAL A 21 -0.52 11.75 1.64
CA VAL A 21 -1.97 11.62 1.68
C VAL A 21 -2.33 10.21 2.12
N ASP A 22 -3.29 10.07 3.03
CA ASP A 22 -3.86 8.76 3.34
C ASP A 22 -4.85 8.39 2.23
N PRO A 23 -4.62 7.30 1.49
CA PRO A 23 -5.48 6.93 0.37
C PRO A 23 -6.82 6.33 0.82
N GLY A 24 -7.03 6.18 2.13
CA GLY A 24 -8.25 5.62 2.71
C GLY A 24 -8.25 4.08 2.70
N PRO A 25 -9.42 3.45 2.85
CA PRO A 25 -9.52 1.99 2.81
C PRO A 25 -9.12 1.47 1.43
N LEU A 26 -8.22 0.49 1.41
CA LEU A 26 -7.68 -0.10 0.18
C LEU A 26 -8.23 -1.52 -0.02
N SER A 27 -8.47 -1.89 -1.27
CA SER A 27 -8.57 -3.30 -1.64
C SER A 27 -7.19 -3.98 -1.53
N VAL A 28 -7.16 -5.32 -1.53
CA VAL A 28 -5.89 -6.09 -1.54
C VAL A 28 -5.01 -5.69 -2.74
N GLU A 29 -5.61 -5.53 -3.91
CA GLU A 29 -4.90 -5.15 -5.14
C GLU A 29 -4.32 -3.74 -5.03
N GLN A 30 -5.09 -2.78 -4.50
CA GLN A 30 -4.62 -1.42 -4.28
C GLN A 30 -3.51 -1.35 -3.22
N ALA A 31 -3.60 -2.17 -2.17
CA ALA A 31 -2.57 -2.25 -1.14
C ALA A 31 -1.26 -2.84 -1.70
N HIS A 32 -1.33 -3.91 -2.50
CA HIS A 32 -0.14 -4.42 -3.20
C HIS A 32 0.44 -3.39 -4.17
N ARG A 33 -0.41 -2.69 -4.92
CA ARG A 33 0.04 -1.64 -5.83
C ARG A 33 0.72 -0.48 -5.08
N ALA A 34 0.14 -0.04 -3.97
CA ALA A 34 0.74 0.99 -3.12
C ALA A 34 2.12 0.56 -2.59
N MET A 35 2.27 -0.72 -2.20
CA MET A 35 3.58 -1.25 -1.79
C MET A 35 4.60 -1.25 -2.94
N GLN A 36 4.17 -1.54 -4.16
CA GLN A 36 5.04 -1.53 -5.34
C GLN A 36 5.44 -0.10 -5.75
N VAL A 37 4.50 0.84 -5.73
CA VAL A 37 4.74 2.24 -6.07
C VAL A 37 5.69 2.90 -5.05
N HIS A 38 5.52 2.59 -3.76
CA HIS A 38 6.29 3.19 -2.66
C HIS A 38 7.42 2.29 -2.16
N LEU A 39 8.01 1.46 -3.03
CA LEU A 39 9.01 0.46 -2.64
C LEU A 39 10.20 1.08 -1.90
N GLU A 40 10.62 2.28 -2.31
CA GLU A 40 11.74 3.03 -1.75
C GLU A 40 11.36 3.93 -0.56
N CYS A 41 10.06 4.16 -0.30
CA CYS A 41 9.63 5.05 0.77
C CYS A 41 9.63 4.34 2.12
N ASP A 42 10.14 4.97 3.18
CA ASP A 42 10.05 4.40 4.53
C ASP A 42 8.58 4.25 4.97
N VAL A 43 8.21 3.09 5.53
CA VAL A 43 6.83 2.78 5.95
C VAL A 43 6.34 3.66 7.11
N LEU A 44 7.27 4.20 7.90
CA LEU A 44 6.97 5.14 8.97
C LEU A 44 6.70 6.54 8.44
N THR A 45 7.27 6.94 7.30
CA THR A 45 7.08 8.29 6.75
C THR A 45 6.00 8.34 5.68
N CYS A 46 5.82 7.26 4.91
CA CYS A 46 4.82 7.18 3.84
C CYS A 46 3.47 6.68 4.36
N ARG A 47 2.46 7.55 4.31
CA ARG A 47 1.08 7.23 4.73
C ARG A 47 0.46 6.17 3.84
N CYS A 48 0.70 6.21 2.53
CA CYS A 48 0.26 5.19 1.59
C CYS A 48 0.83 3.81 1.96
N ARG A 49 2.14 3.72 2.20
CA ARG A 49 2.81 2.44 2.53
C ARG A 49 2.35 1.90 3.88
N ARG A 50 2.19 2.78 4.87
CA ARG A 50 1.65 2.42 6.19
C ARG A 50 0.22 1.86 6.09
N ARG A 51 -0.66 2.55 5.34
CA ARG A 51 -2.05 2.12 5.13
C ARG A 51 -2.10 0.78 4.42
N ALA A 52 -1.37 0.62 3.32
CA ALA A 52 -1.27 -0.62 2.58
C ALA A 52 -0.79 -1.79 3.44
N ARG A 53 0.24 -1.57 4.26
CA ARG A 53 0.74 -2.57 5.21
C ARG A 53 -0.33 -2.98 6.22
N ALA A 54 -1.00 -2.01 6.85
CA ALA A 54 -2.07 -2.28 7.80
C ALA A 54 -3.19 -3.12 7.17
N THR A 55 -3.67 -2.73 5.99
CA THR A 55 -4.71 -3.46 5.24
C THR A 55 -4.30 -4.89 4.93
N LEU A 56 -3.07 -5.13 4.47
CA LEU A 56 -2.61 -6.48 4.14
C LEU A 56 -2.46 -7.37 5.37
N VAL A 57 -2.05 -6.79 6.50
CA VAL A 57 -1.97 -7.51 7.79
C VAL A 57 -3.35 -7.85 8.32
N GLU A 58 -4.27 -6.89 8.32
CA GLU A 58 -5.66 -7.06 8.76
C GLU A 58 -6.37 -8.15 7.93
N LEU A 59 -6.15 -8.16 6.62
CA LEU A 59 -6.70 -9.17 5.70
C LEU A 59 -5.92 -10.50 5.70
N LYS A 60 -4.94 -10.67 6.60
CA LYS A 60 -4.08 -11.86 6.72
C LYS A 60 -3.37 -12.25 5.42
N ARG A 61 -3.10 -11.27 4.55
CA ARG A 61 -2.33 -11.42 3.31
C ARG A 61 -0.85 -11.13 3.50
N MET A 62 -0.48 -10.52 4.61
CA MET A 62 0.90 -10.30 5.01
C MET A 62 1.08 -10.58 6.49
N VAL A 63 2.09 -11.38 6.82
CA VAL A 63 2.51 -11.64 8.20
C VAL A 63 3.77 -10.84 8.46
N LEU A 64 3.77 -10.09 9.56
CA LEU A 64 4.93 -9.33 10.00
C LEU A 64 5.71 -10.17 11.00
N ASP A 65 7.03 -10.22 10.83
CA ASP A 65 7.93 -10.72 11.85
C ASP A 65 7.97 -9.75 13.05
N ASP A 66 8.19 -10.27 14.26
CA ASP A 66 8.26 -9.49 15.49
C ASP A 66 9.27 -8.33 15.41
N ARG A 67 10.36 -8.49 14.65
CA ARG A 67 11.33 -7.41 14.44
C ARG A 67 10.72 -6.23 13.69
N ALA A 68 9.87 -6.51 12.69
CA ALA A 68 9.21 -5.50 11.89
C ALA A 68 8.14 -4.73 12.68
N VAL A 69 7.55 -5.36 13.70
CA VAL A 69 6.62 -4.68 14.64
C VAL A 69 7.39 -3.76 15.58
N ARG A 70 8.54 -4.21 16.10
CA ARG A 70 9.35 -3.45 17.08
C ARG A 70 9.97 -2.17 16.53
N VAL A 71 10.31 -2.13 15.23
CA VAL A 71 10.88 -0.93 14.59
C VAL A 71 9.87 0.22 14.60
N GLU A 72 8.57 -0.07 14.55
CA GLU A 72 7.53 0.97 14.55
C GLU A 72 7.22 1.55 15.92
N LEU A 73 7.58 0.85 17.00
CA LEU A 73 7.34 1.26 18.40
C LEU A 73 8.49 2.07 19.02
N ARG A 74 9.63 2.20 18.32
CA ARG A 74 10.90 2.73 18.87
C ARG A 74 11.25 4.15 18.40
N ARG A 75 10.39 4.83 17.67
CA ARG A 75 10.52 6.24 17.26
C ARG A 75 9.21 6.97 17.50
#